data_AF-A0A1V5V6H4-F1
#
_entry.id   AF-A0A1V5V6H4-F1
#
_cell.length_a   1.000
_cell.length_b   1.000
_cell.length_c   1.000
_cell.angle_alpha   90.00
_cell.angle_beta   90.00
_cell.angle_gamma   90.00
#
_symmetry.space_group_name_H-M   'P 1'
#
loop_
_entity.id
_entity.type
_entity.pdbx_description
1 polymer ?
#
loop_
_entity_poly.entity_id
_entity_poly.type
_entity_poly.pdbx_seq_one_letter_code
_entity_poly.pdbx_strand_id
1 'polypeptide(L)'
;MTEELYYEKLNWFKENEKPEVVLFITDNEPRTRIVIAWQNTKISISKEITPLNTDIESEVWDWLWENTEFSLDELSVKSVLSSYDIEKRIKPLIANRILYPDGTVNSFVQRYLREQVLKLFDAKHKKTATKRK
;
A
#
# COMPACT_ATOMS: atom_id res chain seq x y z
N MET A 1 21.12 14.46 -3.26
CA MET A 1 21.59 13.40 -4.17
C MET A 1 21.00 12.03 -3.84
N THR A 2 21.27 11.41 -2.69
CA THR A 2 20.72 10.06 -2.38
C THR A 2 19.20 10.05 -2.21
N GLU A 3 18.63 11.06 -1.56
CA GLU A 3 17.18 11.20 -1.42
C GLU A 3 16.47 11.52 -2.74
N GLU A 4 17.08 12.34 -3.61
CA GLU A 4 16.54 12.63 -4.94
C GLU A 4 16.49 11.37 -5.80
N LEU A 5 17.58 10.57 -5.78
CA LEU A 5 17.64 9.29 -6.47
C LEU A 5 16.58 8.31 -5.93
N TYR A 6 16.35 8.29 -4.62
CA TYR A 6 15.30 7.49 -4.00
C TYR A 6 13.92 7.79 -4.60
N TYR A 7 13.53 9.07 -4.64
CA TYR A 7 12.24 9.47 -5.18
C TYR A 7 12.17 9.29 -6.71
N GLU A 8 13.26 9.50 -7.43
CA GLU A 8 13.33 9.22 -8.88
C GLU A 8 13.02 7.75 -9.17
N LYS A 9 13.72 6.82 -8.51
CA LYS A 9 13.49 5.38 -8.69
C LYS A 9 12.09 4.97 -8.22
N LEU A 10 11.62 5.50 -7.10
CA LEU A 10 10.26 5.23 -6.61
C LEU A 10 9.19 5.69 -7.60
N ASN A 11 9.33 6.87 -8.20
CA ASN A 11 8.38 7.39 -9.18
C ASN A 11 8.36 6.54 -10.44
N TRP A 12 9.51 6.03 -10.89
CA TRP A 12 9.55 5.08 -12.01
C TRP A 12 8.68 3.84 -11.75
N PHE A 13 8.67 3.27 -10.54
CA PHE A 13 7.76 2.16 -10.20
C PHE A 13 6.28 2.54 -10.18
N LYS A 14 5.95 3.79 -9.85
CA LYS A 14 4.56 4.29 -9.84
C LYS A 14 4.04 4.58 -11.25
N GLU A 15 4.91 5.01 -12.16
CA GLU A 15 4.56 5.20 -13.57
C GLU A 15 4.32 3.87 -14.30
N ASN A 16 4.89 2.78 -13.79
CA ASN A 16 4.80 1.43 -14.35
C ASN A 16 3.86 0.50 -13.55
N GLU A 17 2.82 1.06 -12.95
CA GLU A 17 1.81 0.30 -12.21
C GLU A 17 0.99 -0.63 -13.11
N LYS A 18 0.63 -1.79 -12.56
CA LYS A 18 -0.18 -2.81 -13.23
C LYS A 18 -1.53 -2.97 -12.54
N PRO A 19 -2.67 -2.92 -13.25
CA PRO A 19 -3.99 -2.99 -12.62
C PRO A 19 -4.33 -4.35 -12.00
N GLU A 20 -3.71 -5.43 -12.45
CA GLU A 20 -4.01 -6.80 -12.02
C GLU A 20 -3.75 -7.02 -10.52
N VAL A 21 -2.90 -6.18 -9.90
CA VAL A 21 -2.58 -6.23 -8.48
C VAL A 21 -3.80 -6.00 -7.58
N VAL A 22 -4.85 -5.35 -8.10
CA VAL A 22 -6.13 -5.16 -7.40
C VAL A 22 -6.77 -6.50 -7.02
N LEU A 23 -6.59 -7.54 -7.85
CA LEU A 23 -7.11 -8.89 -7.57
C LEU A 23 -6.50 -9.49 -6.31
N PHE A 24 -5.33 -9.01 -5.88
CA PHE A 24 -4.64 -9.51 -4.69
C PHE A 24 -5.30 -9.05 -3.38
N ILE A 25 -6.01 -7.92 -3.40
CA ILE A 25 -6.69 -7.36 -2.22
C ILE A 25 -8.21 -7.54 -2.26
N THR A 26 -8.76 -7.81 -3.45
CA THR A 26 -10.19 -8.03 -3.65
C THR A 26 -10.65 -9.21 -2.79
N ASP A 27 -11.75 -9.01 -2.05
CA ASP A 27 -12.35 -9.99 -1.14
C ASP A 27 -11.41 -10.55 -0.05
N ASN A 28 -10.29 -9.88 0.23
CA ASN A 28 -9.38 -10.24 1.30
C ASN A 28 -9.35 -9.13 2.37
N GLU A 29 -10.20 -9.29 3.37
CA GLU A 29 -10.34 -8.31 4.45
C GLU A 29 -9.01 -8.02 5.18
N PRO A 30 -8.21 -9.02 5.63
CA PRO A 30 -6.93 -8.75 6.29
C PRO A 30 -5.97 -7.92 5.43
N ARG A 31 -5.84 -8.23 4.14
CA ARG A 31 -4.97 -7.45 3.23
C ARG A 31 -5.50 -6.03 3.04
N THR A 32 -6.80 -5.87 2.87
CA THR A 32 -7.45 -4.55 2.75
C THR A 32 -7.19 -3.70 3.99
N ARG A 33 -7.29 -4.28 5.20
CA ARG A 33 -6.98 -3.58 6.45
C ARG A 33 -5.52 -3.13 6.52
N ILE A 34 -4.57 -3.95 6.07
CA ILE A 34 -3.15 -3.56 6.00
C ILE A 34 -2.95 -2.40 5.03
N VAL A 35 -3.55 -2.45 3.84
CA VAL A 35 -3.45 -1.37 2.84
C VAL A 35 -3.99 -0.05 3.38
N ILE A 36 -5.15 -0.07 4.04
CA ILE A 36 -5.74 1.11 4.66
C ILE A 36 -4.85 1.62 5.79
N ALA A 37 -4.36 0.73 6.65
CA ALA A 37 -3.50 1.08 7.76
C ALA A 37 -2.17 1.71 7.28
N TRP A 38 -1.57 1.17 6.22
CA TRP A 38 -0.33 1.65 5.61
C TRP A 38 -0.40 3.13 5.24
N GLN A 39 -1.48 3.54 4.57
CA GLN A 39 -1.69 4.94 4.18
C GLN A 39 -1.83 5.91 5.36
N ASN A 40 -2.05 5.37 6.56
CA ASN A 40 -2.15 6.15 7.79
C ASN A 40 -0.94 5.96 8.69
N THR A 41 -0.01 5.04 8.40
CA THR A 41 1.19 4.77 9.20
C THR A 41 2.25 5.82 8.91
N LYS A 42 2.96 6.27 9.96
CA LYS A 42 4.09 7.18 9.76
C LYS A 42 5.24 6.42 9.10
N ILE A 43 5.65 6.91 7.93
CA ILE A 43 6.72 6.33 7.14
C ILE A 43 7.74 7.42 6.85
N SER A 44 9.01 7.08 6.96
CA SER A 44 10.13 7.97 6.70
C SER A 44 11.25 7.25 5.99
N ILE A 45 11.99 7.97 5.16
CA ILE A 45 13.22 7.48 4.55
C ILE A 45 14.30 7.42 5.66
N SER A 46 15.12 6.37 5.64
CA SER A 46 16.25 6.22 6.54
C SER A 46 17.19 7.41 6.45
N LYS A 47 17.73 7.87 7.58
CA LYS A 47 18.67 9.01 7.62
C LYS A 47 19.97 8.73 6.86
N GLU A 48 20.39 7.47 6.85
CA GLU A 48 21.60 7.00 6.19
C GLU A 48 21.18 6.10 5.02
N ILE A 49 21.01 6.71 3.85
CA ILE A 49 20.63 5.97 2.64
C ILE A 49 21.84 5.18 2.13
N THR A 50 21.66 3.87 1.96
CA THR A 50 22.68 3.00 1.39
C THR A 50 22.93 3.34 -0.09
N PRO A 51 24.19 3.29 -0.60
CA PRO A 51 24.44 3.52 -2.01
C PRO A 51 23.79 2.45 -2.89
N LEU A 52 23.08 2.88 -3.94
CA LEU A 52 22.55 1.99 -4.97
C LEU A 52 23.67 1.64 -5.97
N ASN A 53 23.99 0.35 -6.08
CA ASN A 53 25.11 -0.14 -6.91
C ASN A 53 24.66 -0.98 -8.12
N THR A 54 23.38 -0.89 -8.49
CA THR A 54 22.74 -1.77 -9.47
C THR A 54 21.59 -1.08 -10.18
N ASP A 55 21.32 -1.50 -11.41
CA ASP A 55 20.18 -1.08 -12.22
C ASP A 55 19.16 -2.22 -12.40
N ILE A 56 19.35 -3.35 -11.72
CA ILE A 56 18.42 -4.49 -11.77
C ILE A 56 17.13 -4.12 -11.04
N GLU A 57 16.00 -4.13 -11.74
CA GLU A 57 14.70 -3.67 -11.24
C GLU A 57 14.31 -4.26 -9.86
N SER A 58 14.51 -5.57 -9.63
CA SER A 58 14.18 -6.19 -8.35
C SER A 58 15.08 -5.69 -7.22
N GLU A 59 16.37 -5.50 -7.49
CA GLU A 59 17.32 -5.03 -6.48
C GLU A 59 17.11 -3.54 -6.16
N VAL A 60 16.73 -2.74 -7.16
CA VAL A 60 16.31 -1.34 -6.94
C VAL A 60 15.06 -1.30 -6.05
N TRP A 61 14.10 -2.22 -6.26
CA TRP A 61 12.90 -2.30 -5.42
C TRP A 61 13.25 -2.67 -3.98
N ASP A 62 14.08 -3.69 -3.79
CA ASP A 62 14.52 -4.11 -2.45
C ASP A 62 15.30 -2.98 -1.75
N TRP A 63 16.18 -2.27 -2.48
CA TRP A 63 16.91 -1.11 -1.99
C TRP A 63 15.98 0.02 -1.48
N LEU A 64 14.86 0.30 -2.16
CA LEU A 64 13.90 1.29 -1.67
C LEU A 64 13.34 0.89 -0.29
N TRP A 65 13.01 -0.40 -0.10
CA TRP A 65 12.47 -0.89 1.16
C TRP A 65 13.50 -1.00 2.28
N GLU A 66 14.76 -1.29 1.96
CA GLU A 66 15.88 -1.23 2.92
C GLU A 66 16.10 0.18 3.48
N ASN A 67 15.81 1.20 2.67
CA ASN A 67 15.95 2.61 3.03
C ASN A 67 14.64 3.23 3.58
N THR A 68 13.72 2.41 4.05
CA THR A 68 12.42 2.83 4.58
C THR A 68 12.23 2.41 6.02
N GLU A 69 11.89 3.38 6.87
CA GLU A 69 11.58 3.18 8.27
C GLU A 69 10.08 3.28 8.52
N PHE A 70 9.51 2.26 9.18
CA PHE A 70 8.13 2.27 9.66
C PHE A 70 7.96 1.38 10.89
N SER A 71 6.91 1.63 11.69
CA SER A 71 6.62 0.84 12.88
C SER A 71 5.64 -0.30 12.57
N LEU A 72 6.08 -1.55 12.78
CA LEU A 72 5.19 -2.72 12.73
C LEU A 72 4.11 -2.67 13.83
N ASP A 73 4.43 -2.15 15.00
CA ASP A 73 3.47 -2.01 16.10
C ASP A 73 2.38 -1.00 15.77
N GLU A 74 2.74 0.14 15.17
CA GLU A 74 1.77 1.13 14.70
C GLU A 74 0.85 0.54 13.63
N LEU A 75 1.42 -0.22 12.69
CA LEU A 75 0.66 -0.90 11.64
C LEU A 75 -0.26 -1.99 12.22
N SER A 76 0.18 -2.71 13.26
CA SER A 76 -0.58 -3.67 14.07
C SER A 76 -1.81 -3.04 14.68
N VAL A 77 -1.62 -1.94 15.40
CA VAL A 77 -2.71 -1.18 16.03
C VAL A 77 -3.71 -0.66 14.99
N LYS A 78 -3.23 -0.09 13.88
CA LYS A 78 -4.10 0.53 12.85
C LYS A 78 -4.87 -0.48 12.01
N SER A 79 -4.27 -1.63 11.71
CA SER A 79 -4.94 -2.69 10.93
C SER A 79 -5.82 -3.59 11.79
N VAL A 80 -5.67 -3.54 13.13
CA VAL A 80 -6.34 -4.43 14.08
C VAL A 80 -6.02 -5.90 13.75
N LEU A 81 -4.75 -6.16 13.43
CA LEU A 81 -4.21 -7.48 13.15
C LEU A 81 -3.03 -7.74 14.09
N SER A 82 -2.75 -9.02 14.35
CA SER A 82 -1.54 -9.37 15.09
C SER A 82 -0.28 -9.03 14.28
N SER A 83 0.83 -8.74 14.96
CA SER A 83 2.12 -8.51 14.28
C SER A 83 2.52 -9.73 13.42
N TYR A 84 2.24 -10.95 13.90
CA TYR A 84 2.43 -12.19 13.12
C TYR A 84 1.62 -12.21 11.81
N ASP A 85 0.35 -11.79 11.86
CA ASP A 85 -0.50 -11.75 10.67
C ASP A 85 -0.03 -10.70 9.67
N ILE A 86 0.48 -9.57 10.15
CA ILE A 86 1.08 -8.52 9.34
C ILE A 86 2.33 -9.03 8.65
N GLU A 87 3.29 -9.58 9.39
CA GLU A 87 4.56 -10.07 8.82
C GLU A 87 4.32 -11.09 7.70
N LYS A 88 3.35 -11.99 7.89
CA LYS A 88 2.96 -12.98 6.87
C LYS A 88 2.36 -12.37 5.60
N ARG A 89 1.74 -11.19 5.69
CA ARG A 89 0.92 -10.60 4.62
C ARG A 89 1.54 -9.36 3.98
N ILE A 90 2.38 -8.64 4.70
CA ILE A 90 2.99 -7.39 4.20
C ILE A 90 3.97 -7.69 3.07
N LYS A 91 4.79 -8.75 3.18
CA LYS A 91 5.77 -9.12 2.14
C LYS A 91 5.10 -9.35 0.76
N PRO A 92 4.02 -10.13 0.63
CA PRO A 92 3.30 -10.22 -0.63
C PRO A 92 2.71 -8.90 -1.15
N LEU A 93 2.26 -8.01 -0.26
CA LEU A 93 1.74 -6.70 -0.68
C LEU A 93 2.86 -5.80 -1.23
N ILE A 94 4.05 -5.86 -0.62
CA ILE A 94 5.26 -5.19 -1.09
C ILE A 94 5.71 -5.77 -2.43
N ALA A 95 5.86 -7.09 -2.54
CA ALA A 95 6.35 -7.76 -3.74
C ALA A 95 5.44 -7.51 -4.96
N ASN A 96 4.12 -7.38 -4.75
CA ASN A 96 3.16 -7.06 -5.81
C ASN A 96 2.99 -5.55 -6.04
N ARG A 97 3.86 -4.70 -5.48
CA ARG A 97 3.81 -3.22 -5.63
C ARG A 97 2.45 -2.62 -5.26
N ILE A 98 1.81 -3.19 -4.24
CA ILE A 98 0.54 -2.68 -3.70
C ILE A 98 0.82 -1.59 -2.68
N LEU A 99 1.83 -1.80 -1.83
CA LEU A 99 2.35 -0.79 -0.90
C LEU A 99 3.59 -0.15 -1.52
N TYR A 100 3.75 1.14 -1.30
CA TYR A 100 4.96 1.86 -1.63
C TYR A 100 5.68 2.34 -0.38
N PRO A 101 7.01 2.43 -0.44
CA PRO A 101 7.86 2.75 0.70
C PRO A 101 7.79 4.23 1.16
N ASP A 102 7.00 5.07 0.51
CA ASP A 102 6.69 6.43 0.95
C ASP A 102 5.31 6.55 1.63
N GLY A 103 4.67 5.42 1.95
CA GLY A 103 3.33 5.39 2.55
C GLY A 103 2.18 5.52 1.57
N THR A 104 2.49 5.67 0.28
CA THR A 104 1.47 5.56 -0.75
C THR A 104 1.15 4.10 -1.06
N VAL A 105 0.10 3.90 -1.85
CA VAL A 105 -0.32 2.59 -2.35
C VAL A 105 -0.56 2.72 -3.84
N ASN A 106 -0.58 1.58 -4.53
CA ASN A 106 -0.89 1.50 -5.94
C ASN A 106 -2.16 2.30 -6.32
N SER A 107 -2.08 3.09 -7.39
CA SER A 107 -3.17 4.00 -7.77
C SER A 107 -4.44 3.24 -8.18
N PHE A 108 -4.32 2.06 -8.80
CA PHE A 108 -5.47 1.21 -9.12
C PHE A 108 -6.10 0.63 -7.86
N VAL A 109 -5.30 0.25 -6.86
CA VAL A 109 -5.78 -0.17 -5.55
C VAL A 109 -6.49 0.98 -4.84
N GLN A 110 -5.90 2.17 -4.84
CA GLN A 110 -6.51 3.37 -4.25
C GLN A 110 -7.86 3.68 -4.91
N ARG A 111 -7.93 3.63 -6.24
CA ARG A 111 -9.16 3.83 -7.01
C ARG A 111 -10.21 2.78 -6.67
N TYR A 112 -9.82 1.50 -6.64
CA TYR A 112 -10.70 0.40 -6.28
C TYR A 112 -11.33 0.62 -4.89
N LEU A 113 -10.52 0.96 -3.88
CA LEU A 113 -11.01 1.21 -2.52
C LEU A 113 -12.00 2.39 -2.48
N ARG A 114 -11.72 3.48 -3.20
CA ARG A 114 -12.66 4.61 -3.33
C ARG A 114 -14.00 4.17 -3.95
N GLU A 115 -13.97 3.37 -5.01
CA GLU A 115 -15.17 2.84 -5.64
C GLU A 115 -15.98 1.94 -4.70
N GLN A 116 -15.32 1.13 -3.86
CA GLN A 116 -16.01 0.32 -2.84
C GLN A 116 -16.73 1.20 -1.82
N VAL A 117 -16.10 2.29 -1.36
CA VAL A 117 -16.72 3.25 -0.45
C VAL A 117 -17.95 3.91 -1.09
N LEU A 118 -17.85 4.35 -2.35
CA LEU A 118 -18.98 4.96 -3.07
C LEU A 118 -20.19 4.02 -3.20
N LYS A 119 -19.95 2.74 -3.51
CA LYS A 119 -21.00 1.72 -3.60
C LYS A 119 -21.79 1.56 -2.29
N LEU A 120 -21.16 1.79 -1.13
CA LEU A 120 -21.85 1.74 0.16
C LEU A 120 -22.88 2.87 0.30
N PHE A 121 -22.64 4.04 -0.28
CA PHE A 121 -23.59 5.15 -0.26
C PHE A 121 -24.76 4.93 -1.23
N ASP A 122 -24.48 4.45 -2.45
CA ASP A 122 -25.53 4.11 -3.42
C ASP A 122 -26.47 3.01 -2.92
N ALA A 123 -25.91 1.99 -2.26
CA ALA A 123 -26.69 0.92 -1.65
C ALA A 123 -27.60 1.42 -0.51
N LYS A 124 -27.14 2.41 0.27
CA LYS A 124 -27.95 3.04 1.32
C LYS A 124 -29.11 3.85 0.74
N HIS A 125 -28.89 4.60 -0.35
CA HIS A 125 -29.95 5.36 -1.02
C HIS A 125 -31.05 4.46 -1.63
N LYS A 126 -30.69 3.30 -2.18
CA LYS A 126 -31.69 2.34 -2.69
C LYS A 126 -32.57 1.74 -1.57
N LYS A 127 -32.01 1.41 -0.41
CA LYS A 127 -32.76 0.80 0.70
C LYS A 127 -33.78 1.75 1.35
N THR A 128 -33.53 3.06 1.36
CA THR A 128 -34.47 4.06 1.90
C THR A 128 -35.60 4.39 0.92
N ALA A 129 -35.36 4.31 -0.39
CA ALA A 129 -36.40 4.52 -1.40
C ALA A 129 -37.47 3.41 -1.39
N THR A 130 -37.08 2.16 -1.16
CA THR A 130 -38.02 1.01 -1.18
C THR A 130 -38.89 0.89 0.08
N LYS A 131 -38.53 1.54 1.19
CA LYS A 131 -39.32 1.55 2.44
C LYS A 131 -40.43 2.61 2.47
N ARG A 132 -40.54 3.45 1.44
CA ARG A 132 -41.65 4.40 1.25
C ARG A 132 -42.66 3.82 0.26
N LYS A 133 -43.34 2.72 0.62
CA LYS A 133 -44.54 2.24 -0.05
C LYS A 133 -45.47 1.63 0.99
#